data_AF-N9N348-F1
#
_entry.id   AF-N9N348-F1
#
_cell.length_a   1.000
_cell.length_b   1.000
_cell.length_c   1.000
_cell.angle_alpha   90.00
_cell.angle_beta   90.00
_cell.angle_gamma   90.00
#
_symmetry.space_group_name_H-M   'P 1'
#
loop_
_entity.id
_entity.type
_entity.pdbx_description
1 polymer ?
#
loop_
_entity_poly.entity_id
_entity_poly.type
_entity_poly.pdbx_seq_one_letter_code
_entity_poly.pdbx_strand_id
1 'polypeptide(L)' 'MNNIKIKVKDQFEAEKIATAKVKVANDQEIPLFKRIEHIEVEGEILLPNIDLLFENPKDGTIYRYVGTV' A
#
# COMPACT_ATOMS: atom_id res chain seq x y z
N MET A 1 -14.99 6.14 1.45
CA MET A 1 -13.79 5.31 1.21
C MET A 1 -12.98 6.03 0.15
N ASN A 2 -11.71 6.34 0.40
CA ASN A 2 -10.87 7.01 -0.59
C ASN A 2 -9.84 6.02 -1.13
N ASN A 3 -9.74 5.94 -2.45
CA ASN A 3 -8.67 5.24 -3.14
C ASN A 3 -7.67 6.28 -3.61
N ILE A 4 -6.40 6.10 -3.28
CA ILE A 4 -5.31 6.99 -3.70
C ILE A 4 -4.27 6.18 -4.46
N LYS A 5 -3.58 6.83 -5.38
CA LYS A 5 -2.41 6.20 -6.03
C LYS A 5 -1.20 6.42 -5.15
N ILE A 6 -0.52 5.33 -4.84
CA ILE A 6 0.72 5.32 -4.10
C ILE A 6 1.82 4.71 -4.95
N LYS A 7 3.04 5.07 -4.62
CA LYS A 7 4.24 4.44 -5.12
C LYS A 7 4.71 3.42 -4.10
N VAL A 8 4.92 2.20 -4.57
CA VAL A 8 5.48 1.10 -3.78
C VAL A 8 6.78 0.63 -4.42
N LYS A 9 7.68 0.11 -3.60
CA LYS A 9 8.93 -0.51 -4.04
C LYS A 9 8.87 -1.98 -3.70
N ASP A 10 9.13 -2.88 -4.64
CA ASP A 10 9.30 -4.28 -4.29
C ASP A 10 10.67 -4.56 -3.65
N GLN A 11 10.87 -5.79 -3.18
CA GLN A 11 12.10 -6.27 -2.57
C GLN A 11 13.34 -6.18 -3.47
N PHE A 12 13.17 -6.07 -4.79
CA PHE A 12 14.24 -5.91 -5.77
C PHE A 12 14.47 -4.44 -6.15
N GLU A 13 13.93 -3.52 -5.35
CA GLU A 13 14.03 -2.09 -5.56
C GLU A 13 13.32 -1.56 -6.83
N ALA A 14 12.44 -2.35 -7.45
CA ALA A 14 11.64 -1.84 -8.55
C ALA A 14 10.43 -1.04 -8.03
N GLU A 15 10.22 0.14 -8.62
CA GLU A 15 9.12 1.04 -8.26
C GLU A 15 7.87 0.70 -9.07
N LYS A 16 6.76 0.43 -8.38
CA LYS A 16 5.45 0.22 -9.00
C LYS A 16 4.42 1.22 -8.47
N ILE A 17 3.42 1.52 -9.29
CA ILE A 17 2.27 2.32 -8.89
C ILE A 17 1.18 1.36 -8.43
N ALA A 18 0.70 1.55 -7.20
CA ALA A 18 -0.37 0.76 -6.59
C ALA A 18 -1.53 1.67 -6.22
N THR A 19 -2.73 1.12 -6.13
CA THR A 19 -3.90 1.84 -5.61
C THR A 19 -4.07 1.49 -4.14
N ALA A 20 -3.80 2.41 -3.22
CA ALA A 20 -4.08 2.21 -1.81
C ALA A 20 -5.53 2.57 -1.49
N LYS A 21 -6.21 1.68 -0.78
CA LYS A 21 -7.51 1.98 -0.17
C LYS A 21 -7.28 2.49 1.25
N VAL A 22 -7.64 3.75 1.48
CA VAL A 22 -7.50 4.39 2.79
C VAL A 22 -8.85 4.57 3.46
N LYS A 23 -8.89 4.29 4.76
CA LYS A 23 -10.02 4.64 5.60
C LYS A 23 -10.08 6.16 5.75
N VAL A 24 -11.28 6.71 5.59
CA VAL A 24 -11.54 8.12 5.90
C VAL A 24 -11.57 8.23 7.41
N ALA A 25 -10.43 8.55 8.01
CA ALA A 25 -10.36 8.98 9.40
C ALA A 25 -10.65 10.49 9.43
N ASN A 26 -11.69 10.89 10.18
CA ASN A 26 -12.03 12.30 10.42
C ASN A 26 -10.90 13.06 11.13
N ASP A 27 -10.02 12.35 11.84
CA ASP A 27 -8.83 12.89 12.46
C ASP A 27 -7.76 13.15 11.41
N GLN A 28 -7.41 14.42 11.17
CA GLN A 28 -6.33 14.82 10.27
C GLN A 28 -4.93 14.43 10.80
N GLU A 29 -4.82 13.90 12.03
CA GLU A 29 -3.55 13.63 12.70
C GLU A 29 -2.88 12.29 12.34
N ILE A 30 -3.63 11.29 11.86
CA ILE A 30 -3.04 9.97 11.57
C ILE A 30 -2.28 10.00 10.23
N PRO A 31 -1.01 9.55 10.15
CA PRO A 31 -0.30 9.47 8.89
C PRO A 31 -1.01 8.59 7.85
N LEU A 32 -0.98 8.98 6.57
CA LEU A 32 -1.63 8.26 5.46
C LEU A 32 -1.34 6.76 5.46
N PHE A 33 -0.07 6.37 5.67
CA PHE A 33 0.35 4.97 5.70
C PHE A 33 -0.34 4.13 6.79
N LYS A 34 -0.71 4.73 7.93
CA LYS A 34 -1.49 4.05 8.99
C LYS A 34 -2.98 3.95 8.65
N ARG A 35 -3.46 4.72 7.67
CA ARG A 35 -4.85 4.67 7.20
C ARG A 35 -5.04 3.73 6.02
N ILE A 36 -3.96 3.21 5.43
CA ILE A 36 -4.01 2.24 4.35
C ILE A 36 -4.55 0.92 4.91
N GLU A 37 -5.73 0.51 4.45
CA GLU A 37 -6.28 -0.81 4.79
C GLU A 37 -5.65 -1.91 3.94
N HIS A 38 -5.52 -1.66 2.64
CA HIS A 38 -4.88 -2.55 1.67
C HIS A 38 -4.45 -1.75 0.45
N ILE A 39 -3.58 -2.35 -0.35
CA ILE A 39 -3.18 -1.82 -1.64
C ILE A 39 -3.60 -2.80 -2.73
N GLU A 40 -3.86 -2.28 -3.91
CA GLU A 40 -4.14 -3.07 -5.10
C GLU A 40 -2.98 -2.87 -6.08
N VAL A 41 -2.24 -3.94 -6.34
CA VAL A 41 -1.11 -3.98 -7.28
C VAL A 41 -1.47 -4.96 -8.39
N GLU A 42 -1.52 -4.50 -9.64
CA GLU A 42 -1.79 -5.36 -10.80
C GLU A 42 -3.10 -6.18 -10.68
N GLY A 43 -4.09 -5.64 -9.95
CA GLY A 43 -5.38 -6.29 -9.69
C GLY A 43 -5.40 -7.23 -8.48
N GLU A 44 -4.27 -7.39 -7.77
CA GLU A 44 -4.18 -8.17 -6.54
C GLU A 44 -4.31 -7.27 -5.31
N ILE A 45 -5.18 -7.67 -4.38
CA ILE A 45 -5.36 -6.97 -3.10
C ILE A 45 -4.35 -7.50 -2.09
N LEU A 46 -3.46 -6.61 -1.66
CA LEU A 46 -2.40 -6.90 -0.71
C LEU A 46 -2.68 -6.20 0.62
N LEU A 47 -2.69 -6.98 1.69
CA LEU A 47 -2.86 -6.47 3.05
C LEU A 47 -1.49 -6.11 3.64
N PRO A 48 -1.40 -5.01 4.42
CA PRO A 48 -0.18 -4.70 5.14
C PRO A 48 0.06 -5.71 6.27
N ASN A 49 1.30 -6.14 6.41
CA ASN A 49 1.80 -6.87 7.59
C ASN A 49 2.18 -5.90 8.72
N ILE A 50 2.64 -6.44 9.85
CA ILE A 50 3.01 -5.67 11.05
C ILE A 50 4.08 -4.60 10.76
N ASP A 51 4.96 -4.85 9.79
CA ASP A 51 6.00 -3.92 9.31
C ASP A 51 5.53 -2.97 8.19
N LEU A 52 4.23 -2.90 7.90
CA LEU A 52 3.65 -2.10 6.80
C LEU A 52 4.19 -2.51 5.42
N LEU A 53 4.54 -3.78 5.29
CA LEU A 53 4.92 -4.43 4.04
C LEU A 53 3.72 -5.16 3.46
N PHE A 54 3.59 -5.15 2.14
CA PHE A 54 2.47 -5.73 1.41
C PHE A 54 3.00 -6.94 0.64
N GLU A 55 2.78 -8.13 1.17
CA GLU A 55 3.23 -9.37 0.53
C GLU A 55 2.18 -9.86 -0.46
N ASN A 56 2.64 -10.19 -1.67
CA ASN A 56 1.81 -10.79 -2.70
C ASN A 56 1.67 -12.30 -2.50
N PRO A 57 0.47 -12.82 -2.19
CA PRO A 57 0.28 -14.25 -1.99
C PRO A 57 0.46 -15.08 -3.26
N LYS A 58 0.42 -14.48 -4.46
CA LYS A 58 0.64 -15.20 -5.71
C LYS A 58 2.09 -15.58 -5.97
N ASP A 59 3.00 -14.66 -5.70
CA ASP A 59 4.40 -14.76 -6.13
C ASP A 59 5.38 -14.64 -4.94
N GLY A 60 4.88 -14.30 -3.76
CA GLY A 60 5.70 -14.00 -2.57
C GLY A 60 6.42 -12.65 -2.65
N THR A 61 6.17 -11.84 -3.68
CA THR A 61 6.80 -10.53 -3.83
C THR A 61 6.33 -9.58 -2.73
N ILE A 62 7.28 -9.00 -2.01
CA ILE A 62 7.00 -8.03 -0.95
C ILE A 62 7.12 -6.61 -1.50
N TYR A 63 6.09 -5.79 -1.27
CA TYR A 63 6.06 -4.37 -1.60
C TYR A 63 6.12 -3.49 -0.36
N ARG A 64 6.79 -2.35 -0.46
CA ARG A 64 6.91 -1.35 0.60
C ARG A 64 6.39 -0.01 0.10
N TYR A 65 5.61 0.69 0.92
CA TYR A 65 5.18 2.05 0.62
C TYR A 65 6.39 3.01 0.52
N VAL A 66 6.44 3.80 -0.55
CA VAL A 66 7.45 4.84 -0.79
C VAL A 66 6.86 6.23 -0.63
N GLY A 67 5.69 6.48 -1.22
CA GLY A 67 5.11 7.81 -1.29
C GLY A 67 3.74 7.84 -1.97
N THR A 68 3.11 9.01 -1.99
CA THR A 68 1.95 9.27 -2.85
C THR A 68 2.43 9.77 -4.21
N VAL A 69 1.64 9.50 -5.25
CA VAL A 69 1.89 9.96 -6.63
C VAL A 69 1.13 11.25 -6.89
#